data_AF-A0A024UW29-F1
#
_entry.id   AF-A0A024UW29-F1
#
_cell.length_a   1.000
_cell.length_b   1.000
_cell.length_c   1.000
_cell.angle_alpha   90.00
_cell.angle_beta   90.00
_cell.angle_gamma   90.00
#
_symmetry.space_group_name_H-M   'P 1'
#
loop_
_entity.id
_entity.type
_entity.pdbx_description
1 polymer ?
#
loop_
_entity_poly.entity_id
_entity_poly.type
_entity_poly.pdbx_seq_one_letter_code
_entity_poly.pdbx_strand_id
1 'polypeptide(L)'
;MLSIVKSVAKRSVSVRAFSSLERDVPNMIDQAVGRQGEELKLAEQGIELFNRDPIASEENQGNSKNDPILVPSFNHTRTVGISHNDSPYIVWFNLEEGKVHYVPRFNKYFKLDNKNPNAGHHHH
;
A
#
# COMPACT_ATOMS: atom_id res chain seq x y z
N MET A 1 -56.88 -53.66 -32.72
CA MET A 1 -56.01 -53.34 -31.57
C MET A 1 -54.89 -52.43 -32.04
N LEU A 2 -54.85 -51.17 -31.59
CA LEU A 2 -53.80 -50.21 -31.97
C LEU A 2 -52.54 -50.42 -31.12
N SER A 3 -51.40 -50.66 -31.77
CA SER A 3 -50.08 -50.70 -31.15
C SER A 3 -49.39 -49.35 -31.36
N ILE A 4 -49.29 -48.54 -30.31
CA ILE A 4 -48.54 -47.28 -30.33
C ILE A 4 -47.08 -47.59 -30.02
N VAL A 5 -46.21 -47.49 -31.02
CA VAL A 5 -44.76 -47.61 -30.85
C VAL A 5 -44.24 -46.25 -30.38
N LYS A 6 -43.84 -46.14 -29.10
CA LYS A 6 -43.22 -44.92 -28.57
C LYS A 6 -41.75 -44.88 -28.98
N SER A 7 -41.43 -43.97 -29.90
CA SER A 7 -40.05 -43.59 -30.20
C SER A 7 -39.47 -42.79 -29.03
N VAL A 8 -38.47 -43.35 -28.34
CA VAL A 8 -37.71 -42.63 -27.30
C VAL A 8 -36.60 -41.86 -28.00
N ALA A 9 -36.80 -40.56 -28.17
CA ALA A 9 -35.77 -39.65 -28.64
C ALA A 9 -34.64 -39.59 -27.59
N LYS A 10 -33.47 -40.12 -27.93
CA LYS A 10 -32.25 -39.95 -27.13
C LYS A 10 -31.86 -38.48 -27.19
N ARG A 11 -32.18 -37.72 -26.13
CA ARG A 11 -31.66 -36.35 -25.96
C ARG A 11 -30.16 -36.46 -25.74
N SER A 12 -29.38 -36.03 -26.73
CA SER A 12 -27.96 -35.74 -26.55
C SER A 12 -27.85 -34.61 -25.52
N VAL A 13 -27.41 -34.98 -24.31
CA VAL A 13 -27.03 -33.98 -23.31
C VAL A 13 -25.76 -33.32 -23.85
N SER A 14 -25.87 -32.07 -24.27
CA SER A 14 -24.71 -31.23 -24.55
C SER A 14 -23.99 -31.00 -23.22
N VAL A 15 -23.02 -31.86 -22.92
CA VAL A 15 -22.06 -31.62 -21.86
C VAL A 15 -21.25 -30.43 -22.34
N ARG A 16 -21.43 -29.26 -21.71
CA ARG A 16 -20.47 -28.17 -21.86
C ARG A 16 -19.16 -28.70 -21.29
N ALA A 17 -18.31 -29.24 -22.17
CA ALA A 17 -16.93 -29.48 -21.86
C ALA A 17 -16.33 -28.12 -21.54
N PHE A 18 -16.03 -27.86 -20.27
CA PHE A 18 -15.03 -26.85 -19.94
C PHE A 18 -13.80 -27.23 -20.75
N SER A 19 -13.31 -26.31 -21.58
CA SER A 19 -12.19 -26.61 -22.47
C SER A 19 -11.03 -27.11 -21.64
N SER A 20 -10.60 -28.35 -21.87
CA SER A 20 -9.36 -28.92 -21.32
C SER A 20 -8.10 -28.31 -21.98
N LEU A 21 -8.27 -27.22 -22.75
CA LEU A 21 -7.16 -26.34 -23.00
C LEU A 21 -6.88 -25.61 -21.68
N GLU A 22 -5.84 -26.04 -20.98
CA GLU A 22 -5.00 -25.12 -20.23
C GLU A 22 -4.61 -24.00 -21.21
N ARG A 23 -5.47 -22.99 -21.35
CA ARG A 23 -5.01 -21.70 -21.81
C ARG A 23 -4.20 -21.19 -20.64
N ASP A 24 -2.89 -21.38 -20.76
CA ASP A 24 -1.89 -20.96 -19.80
C ASP A 24 -2.21 -19.51 -19.42
N VAL A 25 -2.81 -19.32 -18.24
CA VAL A 25 -3.18 -18.00 -17.77
C VAL A 25 -1.86 -17.31 -17.46
N PRO A 26 -1.50 -16.24 -18.18
CA PRO A 26 -0.18 -15.67 -18.02
C PRO A 26 0.04 -15.22 -16.57
N ASN A 27 1.24 -15.42 -16.06
CA ASN A 27 1.59 -15.00 -14.72
C ASN A 27 1.50 -13.47 -14.63
N MET A 28 0.96 -12.97 -13.52
CA MET A 28 0.83 -11.54 -13.26
C MET A 28 2.18 -10.82 -13.33
N ILE A 29 3.27 -11.45 -12.87
CA ILE A 29 4.61 -10.86 -12.88
C ILE A 29 5.07 -10.52 -14.31
N ASP A 30 4.71 -11.35 -15.29
CA ASP A 30 5.13 -11.18 -16.69
C ASP A 30 4.28 -10.14 -17.44
N GLN A 31 3.09 -9.84 -16.94
CA GLN A 31 2.14 -8.93 -17.59
C GLN A 31 1.99 -7.57 -16.89
N ALA A 32 2.38 -7.47 -15.62
CA ALA A 32 2.22 -6.25 -14.85
C ALA A 32 3.16 -5.14 -15.36
N VAL A 33 2.57 -3.98 -15.63
CA VAL A 33 3.27 -2.77 -16.10
C VAL A 33 2.92 -1.57 -15.21
N GLY A 34 3.65 -0.47 -15.37
CA GLY A 34 3.44 0.74 -14.56
C GLY A 34 3.73 0.51 -13.08
N ARG A 35 3.00 1.20 -12.19
CA ARG A 35 3.22 1.15 -10.73
C ARG A 35 3.10 -0.25 -10.14
N GLN A 36 2.11 -1.03 -10.61
CA GLN A 36 1.93 -2.40 -10.14
C GLN A 36 3.13 -3.29 -10.52
N GLY A 37 3.66 -3.14 -11.74
CA GLY A 37 4.86 -3.87 -12.16
C GLY A 37 6.10 -3.46 -11.39
N GLU A 38 6.25 -2.17 -11.08
CA GLU A 38 7.34 -1.65 -10.24
C GLU A 38 7.28 -2.20 -8.81
N GLU A 39 6.08 -2.20 -8.20
CA GLU A 39 5.85 -2.78 -6.86
C GLU A 39 6.20 -4.27 -6.82
N LEU A 40 5.75 -5.07 -7.80
CA LEU A 40 6.01 -6.50 -7.81
C LEU A 40 7.51 -6.82 -7.94
N LYS A 41 8.24 -6.10 -8.79
CA LYS A 41 9.70 -6.28 -8.97
C LYS A 41 10.48 -5.92 -7.71
N LEU A 42 10.07 -4.87 -7.00
CA LEU A 42 10.73 -4.47 -5.75
C LEU A 42 10.34 -5.41 -4.59
N ALA A 43 9.10 -5.90 -4.57
CA ALA A 43 8.65 -6.88 -3.59
C ALA A 43 9.45 -8.20 -3.68
N GLU A 44 9.84 -8.64 -4.88
CA GLU A 44 10.77 -9.78 -5.06
C GLU A 44 12.13 -9.57 -4.39
N GLN A 45 12.56 -8.32 -4.23
CA GLN A 45 13.79 -7.93 -3.53
C GLN A 45 13.55 -7.65 -2.03
N GLY A 46 12.32 -7.82 -1.54
CA GLY A 46 11.92 -7.49 -0.18
C GLY A 46 11.77 -5.98 0.08
N ILE A 47 11.64 -5.16 -0.97
CA ILE A 47 11.50 -3.71 -0.87
C ILE A 47 10.05 -3.31 -1.14
N GLU A 48 9.45 -2.58 -0.21
CA GLU A 48 8.10 -2.03 -0.40
C GLU A 48 8.17 -0.62 -1.01
N LEU A 49 7.60 -0.44 -2.21
CA LEU A 49 7.63 0.85 -2.91
C LEU A 49 6.70 1.89 -2.28
N PHE A 50 5.50 1.48 -1.89
CA PHE A 50 4.52 2.34 -1.22
C PHE A 50 4.27 1.82 0.19
N ASN A 51 5.10 2.25 1.13
CA ASN A 51 4.96 1.88 2.53
C ASN A 51 3.58 2.32 3.08
N ARG A 52 2.85 1.36 3.66
CA ARG A 52 1.52 1.54 4.25
C ARG A 52 1.51 1.43 5.77
N ASP A 53 2.64 1.07 6.35
CA ASP A 53 2.79 0.87 7.77
C ASP A 53 2.82 2.20 8.52
N PRO A 54 2.44 2.19 9.81
CA PRO A 54 2.71 3.32 10.69
C PRO A 54 4.20 3.62 10.73
N ILE A 55 4.54 4.87 11.02
CA ILE A 55 5.94 5.26 11.23
C ILE A 55 6.44 4.58 12.51
N ALA A 56 7.38 3.65 12.34
CA ALA A 56 8.10 3.08 13.46
C ALA A 56 9.11 4.08 14.02
N SER A 57 9.21 4.15 15.34
CA SER A 57 10.18 4.96 16.07
C SER A 57 10.66 4.20 17.28
N GLU A 58 11.93 4.40 17.66
CA GLU A 58 12.47 3.84 18.90
C GLU A 58 11.76 4.44 20.13
N GLU A 59 11.68 3.71 21.24
CA GLU A 59 10.96 4.12 22.45
C GLU A 59 11.39 5.50 22.96
N ASN A 60 12.70 5.76 22.91
CA ASN A 60 13.31 7.01 23.38
C ASN A 60 13.30 8.15 22.36
N GLN A 61 13.02 7.85 21.09
CA GLN A 61 13.05 8.86 20.04
C GLN A 61 11.91 9.88 20.24
N GLY A 62 12.18 11.12 19.89
CA GLY A 62 11.26 12.23 20.06
C GLY A 62 11.16 12.76 21.48
N ASN A 63 11.92 12.25 22.46
CA ASN A 63 11.95 12.78 23.83
C ASN A 63 12.78 14.08 23.95
N SER A 64 13.56 14.42 22.92
CA SER A 64 14.39 15.62 22.88
C SER A 64 14.30 16.32 21.53
N LYS A 65 14.46 17.65 21.53
CA LYS A 65 14.54 18.45 20.30
C LYS A 65 15.70 18.03 19.39
N ASN A 66 16.78 17.50 19.98
CA ASN A 66 17.97 17.06 19.24
C ASN A 66 17.82 15.66 18.64
N ASP A 67 16.82 14.89 19.10
CA ASP A 67 16.51 13.55 18.61
C ASP A 67 15.00 13.43 18.33
N PRO A 68 14.47 14.15 17.32
CA PRO A 68 13.06 14.09 16.96
C PRO A 68 12.72 12.78 16.24
N ILE A 69 11.45 12.38 16.28
CA ILE A 69 10.92 11.33 15.40
C ILE A 69 10.97 11.84 13.97
N LEU A 70 11.70 11.12 13.11
CA LEU A 70 11.86 11.47 11.71
C LEU A 70 10.71 10.92 10.89
N VAL A 71 10.04 11.81 10.17
CA VAL A 71 8.87 11.48 9.36
C VAL A 71 9.26 11.59 7.87
N PRO A 72 9.39 10.47 7.15
CA PRO A 72 9.86 10.49 5.77
C PRO A 72 8.87 11.24 4.86
N SER A 73 9.33 11.94 3.84
CA SER A 73 8.44 12.59 2.87
C SER A 73 9.17 12.82 1.56
N PHE A 74 8.45 12.81 0.44
CA PHE A 74 8.97 13.31 -0.85
C PHE A 74 8.56 14.78 -1.12
N ASN A 75 7.74 15.35 -0.25
CA ASN A 75 7.25 16.73 -0.32
C ASN A 75 7.77 17.56 0.86
N HIS A 76 7.73 18.89 0.73
CA HIS A 76 8.16 19.87 1.74
C HIS A 76 7.22 19.95 2.94
N THR A 77 6.02 19.38 2.83
CA THR A 77 5.04 19.29 3.90
C THR A 77 4.44 17.89 3.95
N ARG A 78 4.10 17.42 5.16
CA ARG A 78 3.41 16.14 5.36
C ARG A 78 2.45 16.23 6.55
N THR A 79 1.22 15.77 6.35
CA THR A 79 0.26 15.59 7.44
C THR A 79 0.59 14.33 8.21
N VAL A 80 0.61 14.44 9.54
CA VAL A 80 0.96 13.37 10.48
C VAL A 80 -0.15 13.20 11.50
N GLY A 81 -0.52 11.95 11.77
CA GLY A 81 -1.41 11.56 12.85
C GLY A 81 -0.61 10.81 13.92
N ILE A 82 -0.72 11.22 15.17
CA ILE A 82 -0.15 10.50 16.32
C ILE A 82 -1.26 9.95 17.21
N SER A 83 -1.16 8.66 17.54
CA SER A 83 -1.82 8.02 18.67
C SER A 83 -0.76 7.54 19.66
N HIS A 84 -1.00 7.70 20.96
CA HIS A 84 -0.06 7.30 22.01
C HIS A 84 -0.85 6.79 23.22
N ASN A 85 -0.33 5.75 23.88
CA ASN A 85 -0.83 5.16 25.14
C ASN A 85 -2.35 4.95 25.18
N ASP A 86 -2.87 4.08 24.31
CA ASP A 86 -4.28 3.68 24.25
C ASP A 86 -5.28 4.84 24.12
N SER A 87 -4.83 6.03 23.72
CA SER A 87 -5.73 7.15 23.48
C SER A 87 -6.62 6.81 22.28
N PRO A 88 -7.96 6.90 22.42
CA PRO A 88 -8.87 6.68 21.30
C PRO A 88 -8.84 7.82 20.28
N TYR A 89 -8.03 8.87 20.52
CA TYR A 89 -7.97 10.08 19.72
C TYR A 89 -6.64 10.19 18.99
N ILE A 90 -6.73 10.53 17.70
CA ILE A 90 -5.58 10.88 16.88
C ILE A 90 -5.43 12.40 16.91
N VAL A 91 -4.22 12.88 17.18
CA VAL A 91 -3.88 14.29 16.99
C VAL A 91 -3.25 14.45 15.62
N TRP A 92 -3.84 15.31 14.80
CA TRP A 92 -3.38 15.62 13.45
C TRP A 92 -2.63 16.96 13.44
N PHE A 93 -1.51 17.01 12.73
CA PHE A 93 -0.74 18.22 12.53
C PHE A 93 0.04 18.13 11.22
N ASN A 94 0.48 19.28 10.70
CA ASN A 94 1.34 19.36 9.54
C ASN A 94 2.79 19.58 9.96
N LEU A 95 3.69 18.79 9.37
CA LEU A 95 5.12 19.03 9.39
C LEU A 95 5.51 19.86 8.18
N GLU A 96 6.48 20.74 8.40
CA GLU A 96 7.14 21.53 7.37
C GLU A 96 8.64 21.20 7.39
N GLU A 97 9.25 21.18 6.22
CA GLU A 97 10.68 20.94 6.09
C GLU A 97 11.52 21.97 6.88
N GLY A 98 12.63 21.50 7.46
CA GLY A 98 13.56 22.34 8.20
C GLY A 98 13.12 22.68 9.63
N LYS A 99 11.84 22.50 9.98
CA LYS A 99 11.31 22.80 11.32
C LYS A 99 11.14 21.54 12.17
N VAL A 100 11.46 21.66 13.46
CA VAL A 100 11.10 20.66 14.46
C VAL A 100 9.77 21.06 15.07
N HIS A 101 8.79 20.16 14.99
CA HIS A 101 7.46 20.34 15.57
C HIS A 101 7.40 19.63 16.92
N TYR A 102 6.81 20.27 17.93
CA TYR A 102 6.62 19.69 19.25
C TYR A 102 5.12 19.49 19.49
N VAL A 103 4.73 18.30 19.93
CA VAL A 103 3.34 17.96 20.28
C VAL A 103 3.21 17.92 21.80
N PRO A 104 2.69 18.97 22.46
CA PRO A 104 2.70 19.07 23.92
C PRO A 104 1.94 17.95 24.63
N ARG A 105 0.84 17.48 24.01
CA ARG A 105 -0.03 16.44 24.58
C ARG A 105 0.71 15.13 24.85
N PHE A 106 1.71 14.81 24.05
CA PHE A 106 2.47 13.56 24.13
C PHE A 106 3.94 13.78 24.49
N ASN A 107 4.35 15.04 24.69
CA ASN A 107 5.74 15.42 24.95
C ASN A 107 6.72 14.82 23.93
N LYS A 108 6.37 14.89 22.64
CA LYS A 108 7.17 14.34 21.54
C LYS A 108 7.54 15.39 20.50
N TYR A 109 8.78 15.30 20.01
CA TYR A 109 9.31 16.09 18.90
C TYR A 109 9.30 15.30 17.60
N PHE A 110 8.93 15.97 16.51
CA PHE A 110 8.86 15.42 15.16
C PHE A 110 9.60 16.33 14.19
N LYS A 111 10.23 15.75 13.17
CA LYS A 111 10.87 16.50 12.09
C LYS A 111 10.62 15.81 10.76
N LEU A 112 10.34 16.60 9.74
CA LEU A 112 10.24 16.09 8.38
C LEU A 112 11.61 15.65 7.86
N ASP A 113 11.69 14.45 7.32
CA ASP A 113 12.86 13.86 6.69
C ASP A 113 12.60 13.73 5.19
N ASN A 114 13.02 14.74 4.43
CA ASN A 114 12.76 14.82 3.01
C ASN A 114 13.70 13.86 2.25
N LYS A 115 13.11 12.84 1.62
CA LYS A 115 13.80 11.81 0.82
C LYS A 115 13.82 12.15 -0.67
N ASN A 116 13.29 13.30 -1.07
CA ASN A 116 13.32 13.72 -2.47
C ASN A 116 14.76 14.08 -2.88
N PRO A 117 15.39 13.34 -3.82
CA PRO A 117 16.74 13.65 -4.28
C PRO A 117 16.83 15.00 -5.01
N ASN A 118 15.70 15.55 -5.44
CA ASN A 118 15.60 16.85 -6.11
C ASN A 118 15.12 17.97 -5.19
N ALA A 119 15.05 17.75 -3.87
CA ALA A 119 14.64 18.78 -2.92
C ALA A 119 15.47 20.06 -3.11
N GLY A 120 14.79 21.20 -3.32
CA GLY A 120 15.42 22.50 -3.63
C GLY A 120 15.43 22.91 -5.11
N HIS A 121 15.08 22.01 -6.04
CA HIS A 121 14.93 22.33 -7.48
C HIS A 121 13.47 22.67 -7.83
N HIS A 122 12.88 23.63 -7.12
CA HIS A 122 11.56 24.13 -7.52
C HIS A 122 11.74 25.02 -8.75
N HIS A 123 11.18 24.59 -9.89
CA HIS A 123 10.94 25.48 -11.00
C HIS A 123 9.98 26.56 -10.52
N HIS A 124 10.51 27.79 -10.43
CA HIS A 124 9.75 29.02 -10.22
C HIS A 124 8.67 29.20 -11.30
#